data_AF-A0A0G0XLZ4-F1
#
_entry.id   AF-A0A0G0XLZ4-F1
#
_cell.length_a   1.000
_cell.length_b   1.000
_cell.length_c   1.000
_cell.angle_alpha   90.00
_cell.angle_beta   90.00
_cell.angle_gamma   90.00
#
_symmetry.space_group_name_H-M   'P 1'
#
loop_
_entity.id
_entity.type
_entity.pdbx_description
1 polymer ?
#
loop_
_entity_poly.entity_id
_entity_poly.type
_entity_poly.pdbx_seq_one_letter_code
_entity_poly.pdbx_strand_id
1 'polypeptide(L)'
;TISFIGSDKNAGKTTALNFVYQKLKKENLSLKGNRNKGNSNKTNNNVVITSVGINGEEFDNYESSKQYKYLKPEITIYNNDLFITASYHLEQLNGHYQILHIFDRPKFNKPLVLGRMLFDSKLILEGPNEKNELLEVKKYLLNIENITLNQLHFFLIDGSIDRQFLAHPQVSDYFFFSLLLCNRPQQINKAKNLLAPLSFAILFTGQGLKNARPTINALLTAPHRLESEL
;
A
#
# COMPACT_ATOMS: atom_id res chain seq x y z
N THR A 1 -4.48 8.29 -3.81
CA THR A 1 -3.53 7.54 -2.97
C THR A 1 -4.17 6.25 -2.49
N ILE A 2 -3.47 5.12 -2.64
CA ILE A 2 -3.89 3.80 -2.20
C ILE A 2 -2.82 3.24 -1.26
N SER A 3 -3.21 2.84 -0.04
CA SER A 3 -2.30 2.20 0.91
C SER A 3 -2.55 0.71 1.06
N PHE A 4 -1.49 -0.07 1.26
CA PHE A 4 -1.55 -1.52 1.49
C PHE A 4 -1.16 -1.80 2.94
N ILE A 5 -2.14 -2.13 3.78
CA ILE A 5 -2.01 -2.33 5.22
C ILE A 5 -2.30 -3.80 5.52
N GLY A 6 -1.87 -4.31 6.67
CA GLY A 6 -2.17 -5.69 7.03
C GLY A 6 -1.97 -5.97 8.50
N SER A 7 -2.56 -7.07 8.96
CA SER A 7 -2.61 -7.45 10.37
C SER A 7 -1.27 -7.91 10.94
N ASP A 8 -0.33 -8.33 10.09
CA ASP A 8 0.98 -8.84 10.49
C ASP A 8 2.06 -8.77 9.38
N LYS A 9 3.30 -9.16 9.72
CA LYS A 9 4.38 -9.43 8.78
C LYS A 9 3.91 -10.57 7.88
N ASN A 10 4.26 -10.51 6.61
CA ASN A 10 3.90 -11.54 5.63
C ASN A 10 2.40 -11.80 5.46
N ALA A 11 1.53 -10.89 5.91
CA ALA A 11 0.08 -10.97 5.70
C ALA A 11 -0.36 -10.83 4.23
N GLY A 12 0.56 -10.64 3.29
CA GLY A 12 0.26 -10.49 1.85
C GLY A 12 0.16 -9.05 1.33
N LYS A 13 0.54 -8.05 2.13
CA LYS A 13 0.47 -6.61 1.77
C LYS A 13 1.18 -6.30 0.44
N THR A 14 2.46 -6.65 0.36
CA THR A 14 3.29 -6.43 -0.83
C THR A 14 2.82 -7.25 -2.03
N THR A 15 2.28 -8.45 -1.80
CA THR A 15 1.66 -9.26 -2.87
C THR A 15 0.43 -8.57 -3.45
N ALA A 16 -0.45 -8.03 -2.60
CA ALA A 16 -1.62 -7.26 -3.04
C ALA A 16 -1.21 -5.98 -3.78
N LEU A 17 -0.18 -5.28 -3.29
CA LEU A 17 0.39 -4.11 -3.97
C LEU A 17 0.86 -4.47 -5.38
N ASN A 18 1.68 -5.51 -5.51
CA ASN A 18 2.19 -5.96 -6.80
C ASN A 18 1.06 -6.34 -7.76
N PHE A 19 0.02 -7.02 -7.28
CA PHE A 19 -1.15 -7.35 -8.08
C PHE A 19 -1.86 -6.10 -8.61
N VAL A 20 -2.18 -5.14 -7.73
CA VAL A 20 -2.85 -3.89 -8.12
C VAL A 20 -1.97 -3.09 -9.06
N TYR A 21 -0.69 -2.96 -8.76
CA TYR A 21 0.25 -2.22 -9.59
C TYR A 21 0.35 -2.81 -11.01
N GLN A 22 0.48 -4.13 -11.15
CA GLN A 22 0.48 -4.80 -12.46
C GLN A 22 -0.84 -4.61 -13.21
N LYS A 23 -1.99 -4.64 -12.52
CA LYS A 23 -3.29 -4.38 -13.13
C LYS A 23 -3.38 -2.97 -13.70
N LEU A 24 -2.98 -1.96 -12.91
CA LEU A 24 -2.93 -0.58 -13.36
C LEU A 24 -2.05 -0.43 -14.62
N LYS A 25 -0.88 -1.10 -14.66
CA LYS A 25 -0.02 -1.08 -15.85
C LYS A 25 -0.66 -1.74 -17.07
N LYS A 26 -1.33 -2.89 -16.91
CA LYS A 26 -2.00 -3.60 -18.01
C LYS A 26 -3.16 -2.78 -18.60
N GLU A 27 -3.94 -2.12 -17.75
CA GLU A 27 -5.01 -1.22 -18.19
C GLU A 27 -4.45 -0.04 -18.99
N ASN A 28 -3.35 0.55 -18.52
CA ASN A 28 -2.64 1.62 -19.22
C ASN A 28 -2.13 1.19 -20.60
N LEU A 29 -1.64 -0.04 -20.73
CA LEU A 29 -1.18 -0.61 -22.01
C LEU A 29 -2.35 -0.89 -22.96
N SER A 30 -3.47 -1.39 -22.45
CA SER A 30 -4.66 -1.70 -23.24
C SER A 30 -5.28 -0.44 -23.85
N LEU A 31 -5.23 0.68 -23.13
CA LEU A 31 -5.64 2.00 -23.63
C LEU A 31 -4.72 2.55 -24.72
N LYS A 32 -3.45 2.11 -24.78
CA LYS A 32 -2.48 2.49 -25.83
C LYS A 32 -2.67 1.70 -27.13
N GLY A 33 -3.09 0.43 -27.05
CA GLY A 33 -3.28 -0.45 -28.22
C GLY A 33 -4.50 -0.13 -29.09
N ASN A 34 -5.53 0.52 -28.53
CA ASN A 34 -6.79 0.80 -29.22
C ASN A 34 -6.88 2.18 -29.91
N ARG A 35 -5.80 2.96 -29.95
CA ARG A 35 -5.83 4.32 -30.53
C ARG A 35 -4.82 4.48 -31.66
N ASN A 36 -5.26 4.13 -32.87
CA ASN A 36 -4.60 4.54 -34.11
C ASN A 36 -4.66 6.06 -34.27
N LYS A 37 -3.49 6.67 -34.55
CA LYS A 37 -3.23 7.95 -35.24
C LYS A 37 -4.18 9.12 -34.94
N GLY A 38 -3.70 10.14 -34.21
CA GLY A 38 -4.17 11.50 -34.50
C GLY A 38 -4.17 12.57 -33.41
N ASN A 39 -3.86 12.30 -32.14
CA ASN A 39 -3.82 13.38 -31.15
C ASN A 39 -2.76 13.18 -30.05
N SER A 40 -1.78 14.09 -30.05
CA SER A 40 -0.50 14.03 -29.35
C SER A 40 -0.55 14.40 -27.86
N ASN A 41 -1.71 14.35 -27.21
CA ASN A 41 -1.83 14.60 -25.76
C ASN A 41 -1.74 13.28 -24.99
N LYS A 42 -0.50 12.78 -24.94
CA LYS A 42 -0.01 11.56 -24.30
C LYS A 42 -0.31 11.56 -22.80
N THR A 43 -1.36 10.90 -22.34
CA THR A 43 -1.60 10.63 -20.91
C THR A 43 -0.88 9.34 -20.51
N ASN A 44 0.38 9.46 -20.11
CA ASN A 44 1.09 8.39 -19.42
C ASN A 44 0.57 8.37 -17.98
N ASN A 45 -0.19 7.33 -17.63
CA ASN A 45 -0.62 7.15 -16.26
C ASN A 45 0.60 6.83 -15.39
N ASN A 46 1.11 7.85 -14.70
CA ASN A 46 2.28 7.69 -13.85
C ASN A 46 1.83 7.14 -12.50
N VAL A 47 2.53 6.11 -12.04
CA VAL A 47 2.39 5.56 -10.69
C VAL A 47 3.58 6.04 -9.88
N VAL A 48 3.35 6.56 -8.68
CA VAL A 48 4.39 6.75 -7.67
C VAL A 48 4.28 5.63 -6.65
N ILE A 49 5.39 4.99 -6.32
CA ILE A 49 5.43 3.92 -5.32
C ILE A 49 6.37 4.30 -4.19
N THR A 50 5.94 4.04 -2.95
CA THR A 50 6.80 4.15 -1.77
C THR A 50 6.43 3.08 -0.74
N SER A 51 7.18 3.03 0.34
CA SER A 51 6.93 2.14 1.49
C SER A 51 6.98 2.96 2.78
N VAL A 52 6.17 2.59 3.78
CA VAL A 52 6.33 3.04 5.16
C VAL A 52 6.96 1.91 5.95
N GLY A 53 8.19 2.13 6.42
CA GLY A 53 9.12 1.07 6.84
C GLY A 53 9.96 0.57 5.67
N ILE A 54 10.91 -0.31 5.98
CA ILE A 54 11.79 -0.92 4.98
C ILE A 54 11.04 -2.08 4.32
N ASN A 55 10.89 -2.03 3.00
CA ASN A 55 10.43 -3.16 2.21
C ASN A 55 11.48 -3.53 1.15
N GLY A 56 11.74 -4.83 0.99
CA GLY A 56 12.80 -5.38 0.15
C GLY A 56 13.99 -5.98 0.91
N GLU A 57 13.94 -6.09 2.24
CA GLU A 57 14.96 -6.85 3.00
C GLU A 57 14.85 -8.34 2.68
N GLU A 58 15.91 -8.96 2.16
CA GLU A 58 15.96 -10.38 1.73
C GLU A 58 15.55 -11.38 2.83
N PHE A 59 15.68 -11.04 4.11
CA PHE A 59 15.40 -11.92 5.23
C PHE A 59 14.40 -11.29 6.20
N ASP A 60 13.42 -12.08 6.65
CA ASP A 60 12.58 -11.72 7.79
C ASP A 60 13.18 -12.34 9.04
N ASN A 61 13.74 -11.52 9.92
CA ASN A 61 14.31 -11.99 11.20
C ASN A 61 13.22 -12.48 12.18
N TYR A 62 11.95 -12.44 11.81
CA TYR A 62 10.82 -12.86 12.64
C TYR A 62 10.58 -14.38 12.64
N GLU A 63 11.01 -15.11 11.60
CA GLU A 63 11.02 -16.58 11.60
C GLU A 63 12.44 -17.11 11.70
N SER A 64 12.96 -17.14 12.92
CA SER A 64 14.22 -17.80 13.30
C SER A 64 14.20 -19.33 13.15
N SER A 65 13.08 -19.93 12.69
CA SER A 65 13.06 -21.31 12.25
C SER A 65 13.65 -21.42 10.85
N LYS A 66 14.91 -21.86 10.77
CA LYS A 66 15.71 -22.16 9.56
C LYS A 66 15.07 -23.09 8.51
N GLN A 67 13.78 -23.41 8.60
CA GLN A 67 13.13 -24.44 7.80
C GLN A 67 12.33 -23.90 6.60
N TYR A 68 11.94 -22.62 6.60
CA TYR A 68 11.28 -22.00 5.45
C TYR A 68 11.79 -20.57 5.23
N LYS A 69 12.83 -20.41 4.40
CA LYS A 69 13.20 -19.09 3.86
C LYS A 69 12.20 -18.73 2.75
N TYR A 70 11.06 -18.19 3.12
CA TYR A 70 10.17 -17.58 2.14
C TYR A 70 10.82 -16.29 1.61
N LEU A 71 11.08 -16.24 0.31
CA LEU A 71 11.55 -15.02 -0.34
C LEU A 71 10.47 -13.93 -0.16
N LYS A 72 10.85 -12.77 0.40
CA LYS A 72 9.92 -11.65 0.46
C LYS A 72 9.54 -11.22 -0.97
N PRO A 73 8.28 -10.84 -1.22
CA PRO A 73 7.90 -10.31 -2.52
C PRO A 73 8.69 -9.02 -2.78
N GLU A 74 9.47 -9.00 -3.86
CA GLU A 74 10.18 -7.79 -4.28
C GLU A 74 9.25 -6.89 -5.09
N ILE A 75 9.49 -5.58 -5.04
CA ILE A 75 8.77 -4.60 -5.87
C ILE A 75 9.70 -4.22 -7.03
N THR A 76 9.28 -4.52 -8.26
CA THR A 76 9.92 -4.00 -9.48
C THR A 76 9.26 -2.69 -9.84
N ILE A 77 10.02 -1.60 -9.89
CA ILE A 77 9.56 -0.32 -10.43
C ILE A 77 9.75 -0.36 -11.95
N TYR A 78 8.68 -0.15 -12.70
CA TYR A 78 8.74 -0.17 -14.15
C TYR A 78 9.26 1.14 -14.72
N ASN A 79 9.85 1.06 -15.92
CA ASN A 79 10.28 2.20 -16.70
C ASN A 79 9.20 3.30 -16.75
N ASN A 80 9.67 4.54 -16.59
CA ASN A 80 8.91 5.78 -16.49
C ASN A 80 8.03 5.96 -15.25
N ASP A 81 7.84 4.93 -14.42
CA ASP A 81 7.16 5.11 -13.15
C ASP A 81 8.09 5.80 -12.15
N LEU A 82 7.45 6.35 -11.11
CA LEU A 82 8.12 7.13 -10.10
C LEU A 82 8.20 6.32 -8.81
N PHE A 83 9.22 6.61 -8.02
CA PHE A 83 9.40 6.00 -6.71
C PHE A 83 9.86 7.04 -5.70
N ILE A 84 9.61 6.75 -4.44
CA ILE A 84 10.16 7.49 -3.30
C ILE A 84 10.81 6.48 -2.35
N THR A 85 12.12 6.64 -2.13
CA THR A 85 12.90 5.79 -1.23
C THR A 85 14.05 6.60 -0.61
N ALA A 86 14.64 6.09 0.47
CA ALA A 86 15.81 6.68 1.09
C ALA A 86 17.02 6.66 0.14
N SER A 87 17.79 7.74 0.12
CA SER A 87 18.87 7.93 -0.87
C SER A 87 19.91 6.80 -0.87
N TYR A 88 20.25 6.24 0.29
CA TYR A 88 21.25 5.18 0.42
C TYR A 88 20.84 3.85 -0.25
N HIS A 89 19.54 3.62 -0.48
CA HIS A 89 19.07 2.44 -1.24
C HIS A 89 19.35 2.54 -2.75
N LEU A 90 19.81 3.70 -3.22
CA LEU A 90 20.04 3.95 -4.64
C LEU A 90 21.49 3.76 -5.07
N GLU A 91 22.43 3.56 -4.13
CA GLU A 91 23.86 3.41 -4.41
C GLU A 91 24.17 2.27 -5.40
N GLN A 92 23.34 1.23 -5.41
CA GLN A 92 23.49 0.05 -6.27
C GLN A 92 22.76 0.17 -7.61
N LEU A 93 22.04 1.26 -7.87
CA LEU A 93 21.18 1.46 -9.04
C LEU A 93 21.67 2.58 -9.97
N ASN A 94 22.98 2.81 -10.02
CA ASN A 94 23.59 3.88 -10.82
C ASN A 94 23.16 3.82 -12.29
N GLY A 95 22.61 4.93 -12.80
CA GLY A 95 22.15 5.04 -14.19
C GLY A 95 20.78 4.42 -14.47
N HIS A 96 20.14 3.77 -13.49
CA HIS A 96 18.80 3.19 -13.67
C HIS A 96 17.66 4.19 -13.41
N TYR A 97 17.95 5.36 -12.85
CA TYR A 97 16.94 6.34 -12.47
C TYR A 97 17.40 7.77 -12.72
N GLN A 98 16.44 8.67 -12.84
CA GLN A 98 16.63 10.12 -12.84
C GLN A 98 16.10 10.69 -11.53
N ILE A 99 16.91 11.48 -10.82
CA ILE A 99 16.45 12.22 -9.64
C ILE A 99 15.55 13.37 -10.10
N LEU A 100 14.37 13.47 -9.50
CA LEU A 100 13.41 14.54 -9.75
C LEU A 100 13.37 15.53 -8.58
N HIS A 101 13.46 15.01 -7.35
CA HIS A 101 13.46 15.82 -6.14
C HIS A 101 14.12 15.08 -4.99
N ILE A 102 14.60 15.83 -4.00
CA ILE A 102 15.14 15.33 -2.75
C ILE A 102 14.38 15.99 -1.62
N PHE A 103 13.73 15.17 -0.79
CA PHE A 103 13.14 15.57 0.47
C PHE A 103 14.17 15.39 1.58
N ASP A 104 14.42 16.43 2.38
CA ASP A 104 15.45 16.39 3.42
C ASP A 104 15.05 17.23 4.65
N ARG A 105 15.97 17.33 5.61
CA ARG A 105 15.84 18.11 6.84
C ARG A 105 15.42 19.56 6.57
N PRO A 106 14.67 20.17 7.50
CA PRO A 106 14.27 19.66 8.81
C PRO A 106 12.98 18.81 8.80
N LYS A 107 12.28 18.71 7.67
CA LYS A 107 10.95 18.09 7.59
C LYS A 107 10.97 16.56 7.53
N PHE A 108 12.11 15.99 7.15
CA PHE A 108 12.32 14.56 6.98
C PHE A 108 13.48 14.11 7.85
N ASN A 109 13.34 12.94 8.47
CA ASN A 109 14.36 12.37 9.35
C ASN A 109 15.60 11.86 8.58
N LYS A 110 15.44 11.58 7.29
CA LYS A 110 16.49 11.13 6.37
C LYS A 110 16.23 11.67 4.95
N PRO A 111 17.25 11.78 4.09
CA PRO A 111 17.05 12.15 2.70
C PRO A 111 16.23 11.10 1.96
N LEU A 112 15.11 11.51 1.37
CA LEU A 112 14.30 10.70 0.46
C LEU A 112 14.40 11.26 -0.94
N VAL A 113 14.55 10.38 -1.92
CA VAL A 113 14.63 10.74 -3.34
C VAL A 113 13.30 10.42 -3.99
N LEU A 114 12.69 11.42 -4.63
CA LEU A 114 11.70 11.19 -5.69
C LEU A 114 12.48 10.94 -6.98
N GLY A 115 12.41 9.73 -7.49
CA GLY A 115 13.09 9.32 -8.72
C GLY A 115 12.10 8.88 -9.79
N ARG A 116 12.52 9.00 -11.06
CA ARG A 116 11.89 8.35 -12.21
C ARG A 116 12.75 7.18 -12.64
N MET A 117 12.14 6.01 -12.81
CA MET A 117 12.84 4.83 -13.26
C MET A 117 13.09 4.88 -14.78
N LEU A 118 14.32 4.63 -15.21
CA LEU A 118 14.74 4.59 -16.62
C LEU A 118 14.69 3.17 -17.20
N PHE A 119 14.81 2.13 -16.36
CA PHE A 119 14.72 0.72 -16.76
C PHE A 119 14.00 -0.07 -15.69
N ASP A 120 13.20 -1.07 -16.06
CA ASP A 120 12.55 -1.96 -15.11
C ASP A 120 13.57 -2.53 -14.12
N SER A 121 13.46 -2.15 -12.85
CA SER A 121 14.46 -2.46 -11.84
C SER A 121 13.81 -2.81 -10.51
N LYS A 122 14.42 -3.75 -9.80
CA LYS A 122 14.08 -4.04 -8.42
C LYS A 122 14.65 -2.93 -7.53
N LEU A 123 13.87 -2.48 -6.57
CA LEU A 123 14.27 -1.40 -5.67
C LEU A 123 13.85 -1.72 -4.24
N ILE A 124 14.77 -1.52 -3.30
CA ILE A 124 14.44 -1.46 -1.88
C ILE A 124 13.72 -0.14 -1.63
N LEU A 125 12.49 -0.24 -1.13
CA LEU A 125 11.65 0.91 -0.85
C LEU A 125 11.66 1.18 0.65
N GLU A 126 12.11 2.38 0.99
CA GLU A 126 12.03 2.90 2.34
C GLU A 126 11.70 4.39 2.31
N GLY A 127 10.41 4.69 2.34
CA GLY A 127 9.88 6.04 2.26
C GLY A 127 9.67 6.72 3.61
N PRO A 128 8.75 7.70 3.65
CA PRO A 128 8.32 8.37 4.88
C PRO A 128 7.88 7.38 5.96
N ASN A 129 8.31 7.59 7.20
CA ASN A 129 7.93 6.74 8.32
C ASN A 129 6.82 7.32 9.19
N GLU A 130 6.56 8.62 9.03
CA GLU A 130 5.59 9.38 9.82
C GLU A 130 4.48 9.99 8.96
N LYS A 131 3.31 10.23 9.59
CA LYS A 131 2.15 10.84 8.92
C LYS A 131 2.51 12.19 8.29
N ASN A 132 3.25 13.04 9.00
CA ASN A 132 3.57 14.40 8.54
C ASN A 132 4.53 14.39 7.34
N GLU A 133 5.58 13.58 7.37
CA GLU A 133 6.49 13.39 6.22
C GLU A 133 5.71 12.95 4.97
N LEU A 134 4.78 12.00 5.13
CA LEU A 134 3.97 11.50 4.03
C LEU A 134 2.99 12.55 3.50
N LEU A 135 2.41 13.39 4.37
CA LEU A 135 1.57 14.51 3.95
C LEU A 135 2.38 15.58 3.20
N GLU A 136 3.61 15.86 3.60
CA GLU A 136 4.51 16.77 2.87
C GLU A 136 4.86 16.22 1.49
N VAL A 137 5.14 14.91 1.37
CA VAL A 137 5.31 14.24 0.07
C VAL A 137 4.05 14.41 -0.79
N LYS A 138 2.86 14.12 -0.25
CA LYS A 138 1.61 14.29 -1.00
C LYS A 138 1.42 15.73 -1.47
N LYS A 139 1.66 16.71 -0.58
CA LYS A 139 1.56 18.13 -0.90
C LYS A 139 2.51 18.51 -2.04
N TYR A 140 3.74 18.01 -2.01
CA TYR A 140 4.71 18.22 -3.08
C TYR A 140 4.23 17.62 -4.41
N LEU A 141 3.80 16.34 -4.39
CA LEU A 141 3.30 15.65 -5.59
C LEU A 141 2.07 16.32 -6.21
N LEU A 142 1.22 16.96 -5.41
CA LEU A 142 0.03 17.69 -5.88
C LEU A 142 0.37 19.05 -6.50
N ASN A 143 1.44 19.70 -6.04
CA ASN A 143 1.76 21.09 -6.40
C ASN A 143 2.83 21.21 -7.50
N ILE A 144 3.32 20.10 -8.03
CA ILE A 144 4.42 20.14 -8.98
C ILE A 144 3.92 20.34 -10.42
N GLU A 145 3.97 21.60 -10.87
CA GLU A 145 3.49 22.00 -12.20
C GLU A 145 4.44 21.57 -13.34
N ASN A 146 5.72 21.32 -13.04
CA ASN A 146 6.81 21.26 -14.03
C ASN A 146 7.51 19.91 -14.18
N ILE A 147 6.88 18.84 -13.72
CA ILE A 147 7.29 17.51 -14.13
C ILE A 147 6.12 16.94 -14.90
N THR A 148 6.36 15.95 -15.72
CA THR A 148 5.39 15.08 -16.40
C THR A 148 4.30 14.45 -15.48
N LEU A 149 4.15 14.97 -14.26
CA LEU A 149 3.31 14.66 -13.11
C LEU A 149 1.91 15.29 -13.13
N ASN A 150 1.56 16.14 -14.11
CA ASN A 150 0.15 16.52 -14.41
C ASN A 150 -0.74 15.31 -14.79
N GLN A 151 -0.20 14.09 -14.67
CA GLN A 151 -0.77 12.79 -14.95
C GLN A 151 -0.37 11.78 -13.85
N LEU A 152 -0.16 12.24 -12.61
CA LEU A 152 -0.04 11.33 -11.47
C LEU A 152 -1.44 10.81 -11.15
N HIS A 153 -1.71 9.55 -11.49
CA HIS A 153 -3.01 8.94 -11.21
C HIS A 153 -3.01 8.19 -9.89
N PHE A 154 -1.90 7.54 -9.57
CA PHE A 154 -1.84 6.66 -8.41
C PHE A 154 -0.57 6.90 -7.61
N PHE A 155 -0.75 7.14 -6.31
CA PHE A 155 0.31 7.06 -5.32
C PHE A 155 0.04 5.82 -4.47
N LEU A 156 0.88 4.79 -4.65
CA LEU A 156 0.79 3.51 -3.96
C LEU A 156 1.77 3.49 -2.78
N ILE A 157 1.29 3.07 -1.62
CA ILE A 157 2.08 3.02 -0.40
C ILE A 157 2.05 1.60 0.14
N ASP A 158 3.20 0.92 0.16
CA ASP A 158 3.32 -0.32 0.92
C ASP A 158 3.43 0.01 2.41
N GLY A 159 2.53 -0.54 3.22
CA GLY A 159 2.44 -0.21 4.63
C GLY A 159 3.16 -1.22 5.53
N SER A 160 3.59 -0.75 6.70
CA SER A 160 3.99 -1.60 7.82
C SER A 160 2.81 -1.86 8.78
N ILE A 161 2.95 -2.90 9.60
CA ILE A 161 1.90 -3.52 10.44
C ILE A 161 1.29 -2.53 11.43
N ASP A 162 2.14 -1.69 12.02
CA ASP A 162 1.76 -0.80 13.12
C ASP A 162 1.52 0.64 12.66
N ARG A 163 1.36 0.83 11.34
CA ARG A 163 1.22 2.16 10.73
C ARG A 163 -0.22 2.41 10.32
N GLN A 164 -1.15 2.23 11.27
CA GLN A 164 -2.59 2.41 11.06
C GLN A 164 -2.97 3.82 10.56
N PHE A 165 -2.12 4.82 10.77
CA PHE A 165 -2.33 6.16 10.21
C PHE A 165 -2.45 6.16 8.68
N LEU A 166 -1.96 5.12 8.00
CA LEU A 166 -2.11 4.95 6.56
C LEU A 166 -3.58 4.85 6.13
N ALA A 167 -4.47 4.36 7.00
CA ALA A 167 -5.90 4.31 6.74
C ALA A 167 -6.61 5.67 6.97
N HIS A 168 -5.91 6.68 7.47
CA HIS A 168 -6.50 7.99 7.75
C HIS A 168 -6.89 8.69 6.42
N PRO A 169 -8.07 9.32 6.31
CA PRO A 169 -8.54 9.95 5.05
C PRO A 169 -7.62 11.04 4.48
N GLN A 170 -6.93 11.80 5.34
CA GLN A 170 -5.89 12.74 4.88
C GLN A 170 -4.72 12.05 4.16
N VAL A 171 -4.44 10.79 4.48
CA VAL A 171 -3.32 10.02 3.95
C VAL A 171 -3.74 9.21 2.72
N SER A 172 -4.85 8.48 2.78
CA SER A 172 -5.28 7.59 1.71
C SER A 172 -6.74 7.81 1.32
N ASP A 173 -7.02 7.71 0.03
CA ASP A 173 -8.38 7.71 -0.51
C ASP A 173 -8.98 6.29 -0.43
N TYR A 174 -8.12 5.28 -0.63
CA TYR A 174 -8.46 3.86 -0.51
C TYR A 174 -7.35 3.12 0.23
N PHE A 175 -7.69 2.00 0.89
CA PHE A 175 -6.68 1.08 1.40
C PHE A 175 -7.10 -0.37 1.18
N PHE A 176 -6.11 -1.23 0.98
CA PHE A 176 -6.24 -2.67 1.04
C PHE A 176 -5.80 -3.12 2.43
N PHE A 177 -6.60 -3.95 3.09
CA PHE A 177 -6.23 -4.57 4.35
C PHE A 177 -6.02 -6.06 4.17
N SER A 178 -4.79 -6.53 4.34
CA SER A 178 -4.43 -7.94 4.24
C SER A 178 -4.50 -8.58 5.62
N LEU A 179 -5.47 -9.47 5.81
CA LEU A 179 -5.69 -10.18 7.07
C LEU A 179 -5.00 -11.54 7.02
N LEU A 180 -4.01 -11.76 7.90
CA LEU A 180 -3.40 -13.08 8.09
C LEU A 180 -4.31 -13.93 8.97
N LEU A 181 -4.89 -14.99 8.40
CA LEU A 181 -5.66 -15.98 9.15
C LEU A 181 -4.76 -17.16 9.52
N CYS A 182 -4.50 -17.34 10.81
CA CYS A 182 -3.79 -18.51 11.33
C CYS A 182 -4.22 -18.80 12.76
N ASN A 183 -3.84 -19.99 13.27
CA ASN A 183 -4.24 -20.45 14.61
C ASN A 183 -3.52 -19.73 15.77
N ARG A 184 -2.70 -18.70 15.49
CA ARG A 184 -2.04 -17.91 16.53
C ARG A 184 -3.09 -17.05 17.24
N PRO A 185 -3.23 -17.11 18.59
CA PRO A 185 -4.28 -16.39 19.32
C PRO A 185 -4.33 -14.88 19.04
N GLN A 186 -3.16 -14.26 18.87
CA GLN A 186 -3.06 -12.84 18.52
C GLN A 186 -3.69 -12.52 17.15
N GLN A 187 -3.51 -13.40 16.15
CA GLN A 187 -4.10 -13.21 14.82
C GLN A 187 -5.60 -13.49 14.81
N ILE A 188 -6.06 -14.50 15.55
CA ILE A 188 -7.49 -14.72 15.77
C ILE A 188 -8.14 -13.48 16.40
N ASN A 189 -7.51 -12.88 17.40
CA ASN A 189 -8.02 -11.66 18.03
C ASN A 189 -8.03 -10.46 17.08
N LYS A 190 -6.96 -10.26 16.29
CA LYS A 190 -6.91 -9.21 15.26
C LYS A 190 -8.02 -9.41 14.21
N ALA A 191 -8.22 -10.64 13.74
CA ALA A 191 -9.28 -11.00 12.82
C ALA A 191 -10.67 -10.73 13.41
N LYS A 192 -10.93 -11.18 14.64
CA LYS A 192 -12.18 -10.90 15.35
C LYS A 192 -12.43 -9.39 15.50
N ASN A 193 -11.42 -8.63 15.90
CA ASN A 193 -11.54 -7.19 16.08
C ASN A 193 -11.79 -6.43 14.77
N LEU A 194 -11.28 -6.94 13.64
CA LEU A 194 -11.55 -6.36 12.32
C LEU A 194 -12.93 -6.77 11.80
N LEU A 195 -13.28 -8.06 11.91
CA LEU A 195 -14.52 -8.60 11.35
C LEU A 195 -15.75 -8.21 12.17
N ALA A 196 -15.63 -8.03 13.49
CA ALA A 196 -16.77 -7.68 14.33
C ALA A 196 -17.42 -6.32 13.94
N PRO A 197 -16.66 -5.24 13.70
CA PRO A 197 -17.22 -4.00 13.14
C PRO A 197 -17.82 -4.16 11.74
N LEU A 198 -17.23 -5.01 10.89
CA LEU A 198 -17.67 -5.23 9.51
C LEU A 198 -18.89 -6.15 9.39
N SER A 199 -19.13 -6.99 10.41
CA SER A 199 -20.30 -7.86 10.47
C SER A 199 -21.55 -7.15 10.98
N PHE A 200 -21.43 -5.91 11.49
CA PHE A 200 -22.59 -5.05 11.65
C PHE A 200 -23.11 -4.68 10.27
N ALA A 201 -24.35 -5.09 9.98
CA ALA A 201 -25.08 -4.53 8.86
C ALA A 201 -25.07 -3.00 9.03
N ILE A 202 -24.47 -2.28 8.08
CA ILE A 202 -24.65 -0.84 7.96
C ILE A 202 -26.13 -0.65 7.63
N LEU A 203 -26.94 -0.45 8.66
CA LEU A 203 -28.31 -0.01 8.53
C LEU A 203 -28.26 1.41 7.97
N PHE A 204 -28.33 1.54 6.64
CA PHE A 204 -28.61 2.81 5.99
C PHE A 204 -29.94 3.32 6.53
N THR A 205 -29.89 4.31 7.42
CA THR A 205 -31.07 4.99 7.96
C THR A 205 -31.62 5.98 6.93
N GLY A 206 -32.15 5.46 5.82
CA GLY A 206 -33.23 6.14 5.12
C GLY A 206 -34.51 5.89 5.92
N GLN A 207 -34.89 6.86 6.77
CA GLN A 207 -36.17 6.95 7.47
C GLN A 207 -36.92 5.63 7.72
N GLY A 208 -36.64 4.95 8.83
CA GLY A 208 -37.53 3.87 9.25
C GLY A 208 -36.92 2.82 10.17
N LEU A 209 -36.46 3.21 11.37
CA LEU A 209 -36.13 2.24 12.41
C LEU A 209 -36.48 2.81 13.78
N LYS A 210 -37.74 2.62 14.20
CA LYS A 210 -38.16 2.87 15.59
C LYS A 210 -37.74 1.74 16.54
N ASN A 211 -37.23 0.60 16.08
CA ASN A 211 -37.03 -0.57 16.95
C ASN A 211 -35.76 -1.40 16.64
N ALA A 212 -34.56 -0.84 16.81
CA ALA A 212 -33.36 -1.67 16.85
C ALA A 212 -32.54 -1.40 18.11
N ARG A 213 -32.71 -2.27 19.11
CA ARG A 213 -31.65 -2.62 20.07
C ARG A 213 -31.40 -4.12 19.93
N PRO A 214 -30.14 -4.52 19.71
CA PRO A 214 -29.61 -5.69 20.39
C PRO A 214 -28.37 -5.31 21.19
N THR A 215 -28.45 -5.56 22.49
CA THR A 215 -27.37 -5.37 23.46
C THR A 215 -26.27 -6.41 23.25
N ILE A 216 -25.02 -5.96 23.34
CA ILE A 216 -23.75 -6.67 23.09
C ILE A 216 -23.64 -8.08 23.73
N ASN A 217 -24.38 -8.37 24.80
CA ASN A 217 -24.30 -9.65 25.52
C ASN A 217 -24.99 -10.84 24.81
N ALA A 218 -25.91 -10.60 23.87
CA ALA A 218 -26.65 -11.69 23.22
C ALA A 218 -25.84 -12.43 22.14
N LEU A 219 -24.85 -11.77 21.51
CA LEU A 219 -23.98 -12.39 20.49
C LEU A 219 -22.78 -13.12 21.08
N LEU A 220 -22.34 -12.76 22.29
CA LEU A 220 -21.21 -13.38 22.98
C LEU A 220 -21.59 -14.67 23.74
N THR A 221 -22.88 -15.01 23.82
CA THR A 221 -23.39 -16.17 24.58
C THR A 221 -23.92 -17.31 23.70
N ALA A 222 -23.82 -17.20 22.37
CA ALA A 222 -24.22 -18.30 21.48
C ALA A 222 -23.22 -19.48 21.62
N PRO A 223 -23.65 -20.66 22.08
CA PRO A 223 -22.76 -21.80 22.26
C PRO A 223 -22.27 -22.32 20.91
N HIS A 224 -20.99 -22.70 20.87
CA HIS A 224 -20.35 -23.42 19.78
C HIS A 224 -21.23 -24.59 19.28
N ARG A 225 -21.72 -24.48 18.04
CA ARG A 225 -22.09 -25.62 17.20
C ARG A 225 -21.25 -25.56 15.94
N LEU A 226 -20.07 -26.17 16.02
CA LEU A 226 -19.31 -26.65 14.88
C LEU A 226 -19.23 -28.16 15.06
N GLU A 227 -20.28 -28.87 14.63
CA GLU A 227 -20.21 -30.30 14.36
C GLU A 227 -21.00 -30.63 13.10
N SER A 228 -20.38 -31.50 12.28
CA SER A 228 -20.89 -32.25 11.13
C SER A 228 -21.40 -31.47 9.92
N GLU A 229 -20.48 -31.16 9.00
CA GLU A 229 -20.62 -31.50 7.57
C GLU A 229 -19.26 -31.33 6.88
N LEU A 230 -18.41 -32.36 7.03
CA LEU A 230 -17.37 -32.86 6.11
C LEU A 230 -16.75 -34.12 6.74
#